data_AF-A0A183ABA4-F1
#
_entry.id   AF-A0A183ABA4-F1
#
_cell.length_a   1.000
_cell.length_b   1.000
_cell.length_c   1.000
_cell.angle_alpha   90.00
_cell.angle_beta   90.00
_cell.angle_gamma   90.00
#
_symmetry.space_group_name_H-M   'P 1'
#
loop_
_entity.id
_entity.type
_entity.pdbx_description
1 polymer ?
#
loop_
_entity_poly.entity_id
_entity_poly.type
_entity_poly.pdbx_seq_one_letter_code
_entity_poly.pdbx_strand_id
1 'polypeptide(L)'
;MSAPPRDWKAEAAEKRRQRERETDVERRWQEVMDKDGEGAPEWLKEAALKKKAQQDKEVGVAPWLKEVRRTNKDLARKISDVYQAEREANEAPAPAPPPVTPKVIENGAN
;
A
#
# COMPACT_ATOMS: atom_id res chain seq x y z
N MET A 1 4.04 13.70 -34.20
CA MET A 1 5.14 13.47 -33.23
C MET A 1 5.06 12.02 -32.77
N SER A 2 5.98 11.16 -33.21
CA SER A 2 6.02 9.76 -32.76
C SER A 2 6.58 9.69 -31.34
N ALA A 3 5.87 8.99 -30.45
CA ALA A 3 6.35 8.72 -29.10
C ALA A 3 7.70 7.98 -29.16
N PRO A 4 8.66 8.27 -28.25
CA PRO A 4 9.91 7.54 -28.23
C PRO A 4 9.65 6.05 -27.99
N PRO A 5 10.40 5.14 -28.65
CA PRO A 5 10.25 3.71 -28.42
C PRO A 5 10.48 3.44 -26.94
N ARG A 6 9.47 2.88 -26.25
CA ARG A 6 9.63 2.42 -24.87
C ARG A 6 10.73 1.38 -24.86
N ASP A 7 11.87 1.71 -24.26
CA ASP A 7 13.05 0.85 -24.17
C ASP A 7 12.75 -0.32 -23.21
N TRP A 8 12.07 -1.33 -23.74
CA TRP A 8 11.66 -2.54 -23.00
C TRP A 8 12.84 -3.26 -22.35
N LYS A 9 14.06 -3.10 -22.89
CA LYS A 9 15.30 -3.61 -22.31
C LYS A 9 15.67 -2.90 -21.02
N ALA A 10 15.48 -1.59 -20.94
CA ALA A 10 15.71 -0.82 -19.72
C ALA A 10 14.66 -1.19 -18.65
N GLU A 11 13.40 -1.32 -19.04
CA GLU A 11 12.32 -1.75 -18.13
C GLU A 11 12.55 -3.18 -17.60
N ALA A 12 13.05 -4.10 -18.45
CA ALA A 12 13.40 -5.46 -18.05
C ALA A 12 14.60 -5.50 -17.09
N ALA A 13 15.61 -4.65 -17.29
CA ALA A 13 16.76 -4.54 -16.40
C ALA A 13 16.39 -3.95 -15.04
N GLU A 14 15.52 -2.94 -15.01
CA GLU A 14 14.97 -2.35 -13.79
C GLU A 14 14.16 -3.40 -13.01
N LYS A 15 13.25 -4.12 -13.69
CA LYS A 15 12.48 -5.23 -13.11
C LYS A 15 13.38 -6.33 -12.55
N ARG A 16 14.50 -6.64 -13.22
CA ARG A 16 15.46 -7.64 -12.75
C ARG A 16 16.16 -7.20 -11.47
N ARG A 17 16.67 -5.96 -11.42
CA ARG A 17 17.26 -5.39 -10.17
C ARG A 17 16.25 -5.33 -9.05
N GLN A 18 15.00 -4.98 -9.35
CA GLN A 18 13.95 -4.94 -8.35
C GLN A 18 13.67 -6.34 -7.79
N ARG A 19 13.55 -7.36 -8.65
CA ARG A 19 13.40 -8.75 -8.23
C ARG A 19 14.58 -9.25 -7.38
N GLU A 20 15.81 -8.88 -7.74
CA GLU A 20 17.01 -9.25 -6.96
C GLU A 20 16.96 -8.66 -5.54
N ARG A 21 16.53 -7.40 -5.40
CA ARG A 21 16.31 -6.76 -4.09
C ARG A 21 15.18 -7.43 -3.30
N GLU A 22 14.06 -7.72 -3.96
CA GLU A 22 12.92 -8.40 -3.35
C GLU A 22 13.31 -9.81 -2.87
N THR A 23 14.14 -10.52 -3.64
CA THR A 23 14.63 -11.87 -3.27
C THR A 23 15.53 -11.82 -2.03
N ASP A 24 16.37 -10.80 -1.89
CA ASP A 24 17.23 -10.64 -0.70
C ASP A 24 16.39 -10.34 0.56
N VAL A 25 15.34 -9.52 0.42
CA VAL A 25 14.41 -9.23 1.50
C VAL A 25 13.62 -10.48 1.90
N GLU A 26 13.10 -11.25 0.93
CA GLU A 26 12.38 -12.49 1.19
C GLU A 26 13.28 -13.52 1.89
N ARG A 27 14.55 -13.62 1.46
CA ARG A 27 15.55 -14.51 2.09
C ARG A 27 15.84 -14.09 3.53
N ARG A 28 16.10 -12.80 3.78
CA ARG A 28 16.31 -12.28 5.14
C ARG A 28 15.08 -12.49 6.02
N TRP A 29 13.89 -12.34 5.46
CA TRP A 29 12.64 -12.64 6.16
C TRP A 29 12.53 -14.12 6.52
N GLN A 30 12.92 -15.02 5.60
CA GLN A 30 12.92 -16.46 5.87
C GLN A 30 13.91 -16.82 6.96
N GLU A 31 15.13 -16.26 6.93
CA GLU A 31 16.13 -16.47 8.00
C GLU A 31 15.63 -16.02 9.38
N VAL A 32 14.85 -14.93 9.43
CA VAL A 32 14.23 -14.45 10.67
C VAL A 32 13.12 -15.38 11.14
N MET A 33 12.30 -15.93 10.23
CA MET A 33 11.28 -16.92 10.58
C MET A 33 11.88 -18.26 11.03
N ASP A 34 12.95 -18.71 10.41
CA ASP A 34 13.63 -19.98 10.70
C ASP A 34 14.34 -19.94 12.06
N LYS A 35 14.79 -18.75 12.50
CA LYS A 35 15.43 -18.52 13.81
C LYS A 35 14.47 -18.01 14.89
N ASP A 36 13.16 -18.14 14.68
CA ASP A 36 12.11 -17.63 15.60
C ASP A 36 12.32 -16.16 16.03
N GLY A 37 12.89 -15.34 15.15
CA GLY A 37 13.11 -13.92 15.40
C GLY A 37 14.46 -13.55 16.04
N GLU A 38 15.36 -14.50 16.30
CA GLU A 38 16.64 -14.22 16.96
C GLU A 38 17.49 -13.20 16.16
N GLY A 39 17.83 -12.06 16.79
CA GLY A 39 18.60 -10.98 16.16
C GLY A 39 17.79 -10.01 15.27
N ALA A 40 16.48 -10.23 15.10
CA ALA A 40 15.61 -9.34 14.33
C ALA A 40 14.99 -8.23 15.21
N PRO A 41 14.67 -7.05 14.64
CA PRO A 41 13.91 -6.04 15.36
C PRO A 41 12.47 -6.52 15.65
N GLU A 42 11.88 -6.05 16.75
CA GLU A 42 10.57 -6.53 17.26
C GLU A 42 9.44 -6.49 16.22
N TRP A 43 9.34 -5.40 15.44
CA TRP A 43 8.35 -5.31 14.36
C TRP A 43 8.49 -6.42 13.30
N LEU A 44 9.72 -6.90 13.07
CA LEU A 44 10.01 -7.96 12.11
C LEU A 44 9.74 -9.33 12.72
N LYS A 45 9.98 -9.52 14.02
CA LYS A 45 9.59 -10.74 14.76
C LYS A 45 8.08 -10.92 14.77
N GLU A 46 7.32 -9.87 15.07
CA GLU A 46 5.86 -9.91 15.05
C GLU A 46 5.32 -10.22 13.64
N ALA A 47 5.90 -9.60 12.62
CA ALA A 47 5.54 -9.87 11.23
C ALA A 47 5.87 -11.31 10.80
N ALA A 48 7.03 -11.83 11.22
CA ALA A 48 7.47 -13.21 10.99
C ALA A 48 6.53 -14.22 11.65
N LEU A 49 6.20 -14.04 12.94
CA LEU A 49 5.24 -14.90 13.66
C LEU A 49 3.85 -14.86 13.03
N LYS A 50 3.39 -13.69 12.59
CA LYS A 50 2.12 -13.54 11.89
C LYS A 50 2.11 -14.26 10.54
N LYS A 51 3.22 -14.20 9.79
CA LYS A 51 3.38 -14.90 8.50
C LYS A 51 3.45 -16.42 8.70
N LYS A 52 4.17 -16.91 9.72
CA LYS A 52 4.22 -18.32 10.13
C LYS A 52 2.84 -18.85 10.52
N ALA A 53 2.11 -18.13 11.37
CA ALA A 53 0.75 -18.49 11.75
C ALA A 53 -0.24 -18.49 10.56
N GLN A 54 -0.03 -17.62 9.57
CA GLN A 54 -0.83 -17.61 8.35
C GLN A 54 -0.46 -18.79 7.43
N GLN A 55 0.82 -19.13 7.32
CA GLN A 55 1.26 -20.33 6.60
C GLN A 55 0.70 -21.60 7.22
N ASP A 56 0.70 -21.73 8.54
CA ASP A 56 0.13 -22.88 9.26
C ASP A 56 -1.37 -23.05 8.97
N LYS A 57 -2.13 -21.94 8.90
CA LYS A 57 -3.55 -21.96 8.49
C LYS A 57 -3.75 -22.38 7.03
N GLU A 58 -2.71 -22.30 6.23
CA GLU A 58 -2.69 -22.65 4.81
C GLU A 58 -2.03 -24.01 4.54
N VAL A 59 -1.53 -24.69 5.57
CA VAL A 59 -1.09 -26.09 5.51
C VAL A 59 -2.33 -26.95 5.28
N GLY A 60 -2.33 -27.74 4.20
CA GLY A 60 -3.47 -28.58 3.80
C GLY A 60 -4.52 -27.88 2.93
N VAL A 61 -4.38 -26.58 2.65
CA VAL A 61 -5.24 -25.88 1.68
C VAL A 61 -4.75 -26.17 0.26
N ALA A 62 -5.64 -26.66 -0.60
CA ALA A 62 -5.33 -26.94 -2.00
C ALA A 62 -4.82 -25.68 -2.73
N PRO A 63 -3.81 -25.79 -3.62
CA PRO A 63 -3.20 -24.63 -4.29
C PRO A 63 -4.21 -23.70 -4.99
N TRP A 64 -5.19 -24.27 -5.70
CA TRP A 64 -6.24 -23.51 -6.38
C TRP A 64 -7.09 -22.67 -5.42
N LEU A 65 -7.33 -23.17 -4.20
CA LEU A 65 -8.12 -22.44 -3.20
C LEU A 65 -7.34 -21.25 -2.63
N LYS A 66 -6.00 -21.32 -2.61
CA LYS A 66 -5.14 -20.17 -2.27
C LYS A 66 -5.27 -19.07 -3.32
N GLU A 67 -5.26 -19.44 -4.59
CA GLU A 67 -5.46 -18.49 -5.70
C GLU A 67 -6.86 -17.86 -5.70
N VAL A 68 -7.90 -18.64 -5.43
CA VAL A 68 -9.27 -18.12 -5.26
C VAL A 68 -9.33 -17.12 -4.10
N ARG A 69 -8.77 -17.46 -2.93
CA ARG A 69 -8.72 -16.55 -1.77
C ARG A 69 -7.96 -15.26 -2.09
N ARG A 70 -6.82 -15.36 -2.78
CA ARG A 70 -6.04 -14.20 -3.22
C ARG A 70 -6.87 -13.29 -4.14
N THR A 71 -7.49 -13.88 -5.16
CA THR A 71 -8.29 -13.15 -6.15
C THR A 71 -9.49 -12.47 -5.50
N ASN A 72 -10.18 -13.16 -4.59
CA ASN A 72 -11.31 -12.61 -3.85
C ASN A 72 -10.89 -11.44 -2.95
N LYS A 73 -9.72 -11.54 -2.31
CA LYS A 73 -9.17 -10.45 -1.49
C LYS A 73 -8.83 -9.22 -2.35
N ASP A 74 -8.23 -9.42 -3.51
CA ASP A 74 -7.92 -8.33 -4.44
C ASP A 74 -9.20 -7.68 -4.99
N LEU A 75 -10.22 -8.48 -5.30
CA LEU A 75 -11.53 -7.99 -5.71
C LEU A 75 -12.20 -7.15 -4.60
N ALA A 76 -12.20 -7.65 -3.36
CA ALA A 76 -12.73 -6.93 -2.21
C ALA A 76 -12.04 -5.59 -1.99
N ARG A 77 -10.70 -5.54 -2.17
CA ARG A 77 -9.94 -4.28 -2.10
C ARG A 77 -10.38 -3.31 -3.19
N LYS A 78 -10.44 -3.75 -4.45
CA LYS A 78 -10.89 -2.90 -5.58
C LYS A 78 -12.30 -2.36 -5.36
N ILE A 79 -13.21 -3.18 -4.85
CA ILE A 79 -14.57 -2.75 -4.50
C ILE A 79 -14.50 -1.65 -3.43
N SER A 80 -13.73 -1.85 -2.37
CA SER A 80 -13.55 -0.86 -1.31
C SER A 80 -12.96 0.46 -1.84
N ASP A 81 -11.97 0.38 -2.73
CA ASP A 81 -11.32 1.56 -3.32
C ASP A 81 -12.32 2.37 -4.17
N VAL A 82 -13.17 1.67 -4.94
CA VAL A 82 -14.24 2.32 -5.72
C VAL A 82 -15.25 3.00 -4.81
N TYR A 83 -15.73 2.32 -3.77
CA TYR A 83 -16.66 2.93 -2.81
C TYR A 83 -16.07 4.16 -2.12
N GLN A 84 -14.79 4.11 -1.77
CA GLN A 84 -14.09 5.24 -1.14
C GLN A 84 -13.95 6.41 -2.12
N ALA A 85 -13.59 6.15 -3.37
CA ALA A 85 -13.51 7.16 -4.42
C ALA A 85 -14.88 7.80 -4.71
N GLU A 86 -15.96 7.01 -4.73
CA GLU A 86 -17.32 7.51 -4.90
C GLU A 86 -17.78 8.38 -3.72
N ARG A 87 -17.34 8.04 -2.50
CA ARG A 87 -17.61 8.84 -1.30
C ARG A 87 -16.87 10.17 -1.35
N GLU A 88 -15.59 10.17 -1.70
CA GLU A 88 -14.77 11.38 -1.84
C GLU A 88 -15.27 12.29 -2.98
N ALA A 89 -15.79 11.72 -4.07
CA ALA A 89 -16.40 12.48 -5.15
C ALA A 89 -17.73 13.15 -4.75
N ASN A 90 -18.48 12.54 -3.83
CA ASN A 90 -19.74 13.10 -3.31
C ASN A 90 -19.53 14.08 -2.14
N GLU A 91 -18.43 13.96 -1.39
CA GLU A 91 -17.97 14.97 -0.42
C GLU A 91 -17.21 16.12 -1.14
N ALA A 92 -17.89 16.83 -2.04
CA ALA A 92 -17.37 18.12 -2.51
C ALA A 92 -17.19 19.07 -1.30
N PRO A 93 -16.09 19.83 -1.21
CA PRO A 93 -15.87 20.73 -0.08
C PRO A 93 -17.01 21.75 -0.01
N ALA A 94 -17.61 21.89 1.17
CA ALA A 94 -18.58 22.96 1.44
C ALA A 94 -17.97 24.30 0.98
N PRO A 95 -18.74 25.18 0.30
CA PRO A 95 -18.22 26.46 -0.15
C PRO A 95 -17.62 27.20 1.05
N ALA A 96 -16.39 27.67 0.88
CA ALA A 96 -15.68 28.41 1.93
C ALA A 96 -16.60 29.54 2.44
N PRO A 97 -16.69 29.76 3.77
CA PRO A 97 -17.44 30.89 4.29
C PRO A 97 -16.92 32.17 3.63
N PRO A 98 -17.80 33.13 3.28
CA PRO A 98 -17.39 34.35 2.61
C PRO A 98 -16.31 35.06 3.43
N PRO A 99 -15.31 35.68 2.78
CA PRO A 99 -14.25 36.39 3.48
C PRO A 99 -14.89 37.47 4.37
N VAL A 100 -14.67 37.34 5.68
CA VAL A 100 -15.10 38.34 6.66
C VAL A 100 -14.25 39.58 6.41
N THR A 101 -14.86 40.60 5.80
CA THR A 101 -14.22 41.91 5.64
C THR A 101 -14.04 42.53 7.03
N PRO A 102 -12.80 42.86 7.44
CA PRO A 102 -12.61 43.57 8.69
C PRO A 102 -13.25 44.95 8.56
N LYS A 103 -14.25 45.21 9.40
CA LYS A 103 -14.88 46.52 9.54
C LYS A 103 -13.81 47.48 10.06
N VAL A 104 -13.30 48.35 9.19
CA VAL A 104 -12.38 49.42 9.57
C VAL A 104 -13.11 50.28 10.58
N ILE A 105 -12.67 50.24 11.83
CA ILE A 105 -13.09 51.18 12.87
C ILE A 105 -12.25 52.43 12.60
N GLU A 106 -12.82 53.40 11.88
CA GLU A 106 -12.27 54.76 11.84
C GLU A 106 -12.38 55.35 13.24
N ASN A 107 -11.30 55.25 14.02
CA ASN A 107 -11.10 56.12 15.17
C ASN A 107 -10.66 57.49 14.65
N GLY A 108 -11.65 58.30 14.28
CA GLY A 108 -11.47 59.74 14.07
C GLY A 108 -11.31 60.43 15.41
N ALA A 109 -10.08 60.84 15.71
CA ALA A 109 -9.78 61.84 16.72
C ALA A 109 -10.21 63.22 16.21
N ASN A 110 -11.08 63.91 16.97
CA ASN A 110 -10.88 65.28 17.46
C ASN A 110 -11.94 65.64 18.50
#